data_AF-J4W5B0-F1
#
_entry.id   AF-J4W5B0-F1
#
_cell.length_a   1.000
_cell.length_b   1.000
_cell.length_c   1.000
_cell.angle_alpha   90.00
_cell.angle_beta   90.00
_cell.angle_gamma   90.00
#
_symmetry.space_group_name_H-M   'P 1'
#
loop_
_entity.id
_entity.type
_entity.pdbx_description
1 polymer ?
#
loop_
_entity_poly.entity_id
_entity_poly.type
_entity_poly.pdbx_seq_one_letter_code
_entity_poly.pdbx_strand_id
1 'polypeptide(L)'
;MRINDFHNILELVKQDILQSDAEYLKLLRVVGNNQRYDFRSQLSIYDRNPEATACAKFDYWRERFNRTVMRGQKGIPILEDYGTYKKVDYIFDIGQTVSRNRDVNEVNLWRFDKEAHQDVLKEMIKSEGYEESESILENIFSLSRLYGDEKIDSLMNELRIADENRISFTKFVRDSVSYAVSSRFQLDYPIDSELLRENFERLDSISLMSLVETVSDISRNIIDATIQKSKELDKKVLRGKEAGYNKIREEIEEVEENVLRRDDQKRNENERVLRNGEYGRDNRENQGEYTKQLGGTDGFHERIPESDLRSDEAGLSITERGAEPLRDVGRPIQGEE
;
A
#
# COMPACT_ATOMS: atom_id res chain seq x y z
N MET A 1 15.36 10.03 -4.28
CA MET A 1 15.36 9.21 -5.51
C MET A 1 15.02 10.11 -6.68
N ARG A 2 15.70 10.00 -7.82
CA ARG A 2 15.28 10.73 -9.03
C ARG A 2 14.15 9.97 -9.72
N ILE A 3 13.31 10.68 -10.47
CA ILE A 3 12.16 10.07 -11.18
C ILE A 3 12.62 8.98 -12.16
N ASN A 4 13.73 9.18 -12.86
CA ASN A 4 14.29 8.16 -13.76
C ASN A 4 14.72 6.89 -13.00
N ASP A 5 15.30 7.05 -11.80
CA ASP A 5 15.69 5.90 -10.98
C ASP A 5 14.44 5.11 -10.54
N PHE A 6 13.33 5.81 -10.22
CA PHE A 6 12.05 5.19 -9.90
C PHE A 6 11.47 4.40 -11.08
N HIS A 7 11.43 4.98 -12.28
CA HIS A 7 10.95 4.28 -13.47
C HIS A 7 11.79 3.05 -13.81
N ASN A 8 13.12 3.15 -13.69
CA ASN A 8 14.00 2.00 -13.92
C ASN A 8 13.73 0.85 -12.94
N ILE A 9 13.45 1.16 -11.66
CA ILE A 9 13.06 0.15 -10.68
C ILE A 9 11.75 -0.52 -11.11
N LEU A 10 10.73 0.26 -11.51
CA LEU A 10 9.45 -0.31 -11.94
C LEU A 10 9.59 -1.22 -13.17
N GLU A 11 10.49 -0.92 -14.10
CA GLU A 11 10.76 -1.81 -15.23
C GLU A 11 11.33 -3.17 -14.80
N LEU A 12 12.23 -3.19 -13.81
CA LEU A 12 12.77 -4.43 -13.25
C LEU A 12 11.70 -5.22 -12.51
N VAL A 13 10.88 -4.54 -11.70
CA VAL A 13 9.78 -5.16 -10.95
C VAL A 13 8.78 -5.86 -11.88
N LYS A 14 8.48 -5.25 -13.03
CA LYS A 14 7.62 -5.90 -14.05
C LYS A 14 8.24 -7.18 -14.60
N GLN A 15 9.56 -7.20 -14.83
CA GLN A 15 10.25 -8.40 -15.28
C GLN A 15 10.19 -9.50 -14.23
N ASP A 16 10.34 -9.15 -12.95
CA ASP A 16 10.23 -10.10 -11.84
C ASP A 16 8.82 -10.69 -11.74
N ILE A 17 7.77 -9.87 -11.91
CA ILE A 17 6.37 -10.33 -11.95
C ILE A 17 6.15 -11.31 -13.09
N LEU A 18 6.74 -11.05 -14.27
CA LEU A 18 6.60 -11.91 -15.44
C LEU A 18 7.37 -13.24 -15.34
N GLN A 19 8.16 -13.47 -14.28
CA GLN A 19 8.88 -14.74 -14.09
C GLN A 19 7.94 -15.89 -13.71
N SER A 20 6.83 -15.61 -13.01
CA SER A 20 5.88 -16.66 -12.63
C SER A 20 4.46 -16.13 -12.39
N ASP A 21 3.49 -17.00 -12.63
CA ASP A 21 2.09 -16.78 -12.27
C ASP A 21 1.90 -16.58 -10.75
N ALA A 22 2.74 -17.19 -9.92
CA ALA A 22 2.75 -16.98 -8.48
C ALA A 22 3.09 -15.53 -8.09
N GLU A 23 4.07 -14.91 -8.75
CA GLU A 23 4.38 -13.48 -8.55
C GLU A 23 3.24 -12.58 -9.04
N TYR A 24 2.58 -12.95 -10.14
CA TYR A 24 1.37 -12.27 -10.60
C TYR A 24 0.24 -12.32 -9.56
N LEU A 25 -0.02 -13.47 -8.96
CA LEU A 25 -1.02 -13.58 -7.89
C LEU A 25 -0.66 -12.73 -6.66
N LYS A 26 0.63 -12.66 -6.28
CA LYS A 26 1.08 -11.75 -5.21
C LYS A 26 0.82 -10.29 -5.57
N LEU A 27 1.06 -9.89 -6.82
CA LEU A 27 0.72 -8.54 -7.30
C LEU A 27 -0.78 -8.26 -7.15
N LEU A 28 -1.64 -9.20 -7.54
CA LEU A 28 -3.10 -9.02 -7.41
C LEU A 28 -3.54 -8.83 -5.95
N ARG A 29 -2.88 -9.47 -4.98
CA ARG A 29 -3.12 -9.21 -3.55
C ARG A 29 -2.78 -7.77 -3.18
N VAL A 30 -1.64 -7.26 -3.66
CA VAL A 30 -1.23 -5.87 -3.44
C VAL A 30 -2.24 -4.91 -4.06
N VAL A 31 -2.71 -5.18 -5.28
CA VAL A 31 -3.74 -4.39 -5.98
C VAL A 31 -5.02 -4.29 -5.16
N GLY A 32 -5.51 -5.43 -4.62
CA GLY A 32 -6.70 -5.45 -3.77
C GLY A 32 -6.51 -4.70 -2.44
N ASN A 33 -5.40 -4.95 -1.76
CA ASN A 33 -5.12 -4.35 -0.44
C ASN A 33 -4.80 -2.86 -0.52
N ASN A 34 -4.25 -2.39 -1.64
CA ASN A 34 -3.80 -1.03 -1.87
C ASN A 34 -4.54 -0.38 -3.05
N GLN A 35 -5.83 -0.69 -3.21
CA GLN A 35 -6.71 -0.24 -4.29
C GLN A 35 -6.75 1.28 -4.47
N ARG A 36 -6.54 2.08 -3.41
CA ARG A 36 -6.53 3.55 -3.48
C ARG A 36 -5.28 4.12 -4.18
N TYR A 37 -4.19 3.36 -4.25
CA TYR A 37 -2.96 3.75 -4.96
C TYR A 37 -3.09 3.51 -6.46
N ASP A 38 -2.50 4.38 -7.28
CA ASP A 38 -2.38 4.11 -8.72
C ASP A 38 -1.45 2.92 -8.98
N PHE A 39 -1.57 2.30 -10.15
CA PHE A 39 -0.87 1.04 -10.43
C PHE A 39 0.66 1.15 -10.31
N ARG A 40 1.25 2.30 -10.66
CA ARG A 40 2.70 2.54 -10.49
C ARG A 40 3.12 2.52 -9.02
N SER A 41 2.30 3.10 -8.15
CA SER A 41 2.53 3.04 -6.71
C SER A 41 2.28 1.64 -6.15
N GLN A 42 1.28 0.91 -6.65
CA GLN A 42 1.05 -0.50 -6.29
C GLN A 42 2.23 -1.40 -6.67
N LEU A 43 2.84 -1.20 -7.85
CA LEU A 43 4.09 -1.89 -8.23
C LEU A 43 5.23 -1.59 -7.26
N SER A 44 5.36 -0.34 -6.82
CA SER A 44 6.38 -0.01 -5.84
C SER A 44 6.09 -0.60 -4.45
N ILE A 45 4.82 -0.72 -4.06
CA ILE A 45 4.42 -1.41 -2.84
C ILE A 45 4.76 -2.88 -2.94
N TYR A 46 4.44 -3.53 -4.06
CA TYR A 46 4.79 -4.91 -4.34
C TYR A 46 6.31 -5.17 -4.21
N ASP A 47 7.16 -4.31 -4.78
CA ASP A 47 8.63 -4.40 -4.68
C ASP A 47 9.15 -4.35 -3.24
N ARG A 48 8.54 -3.50 -2.40
CA ARG A 48 9.10 -3.15 -1.08
C ARG A 48 8.46 -3.89 0.07
N ASN A 49 7.15 -4.06 0.02
CA ASN A 49 6.36 -4.70 1.05
C ASN A 49 5.05 -5.23 0.44
N PRO A 50 5.05 -6.44 -0.15
CA PRO A 50 3.85 -7.02 -0.74
C PRO A 50 2.75 -7.33 0.29
N GLU A 51 3.10 -7.40 1.57
CA GLU A 51 2.17 -7.61 2.69
C GLU A 51 1.67 -6.28 3.29
N ALA A 52 1.93 -5.14 2.64
CA ALA A 52 1.45 -3.86 3.10
C ALA A 52 -0.09 -3.80 3.14
N THR A 53 -0.61 -3.38 4.29
CA THR A 53 -2.05 -3.37 4.58
C THR A 53 -2.64 -1.96 4.58
N ALA A 54 -1.86 -0.98 5.05
CA ALA A 54 -2.26 0.40 5.08
C ALA A 54 -1.01 1.26 5.00
N CYS A 55 -0.78 1.91 3.87
CA CYS A 55 0.35 2.81 3.68
C CYS A 55 -0.10 4.26 3.75
N ALA A 56 0.73 5.13 4.34
CA ALA A 56 0.51 6.58 4.37
C ALA A 56 1.84 7.37 4.37
N LYS A 57 1.77 8.67 4.08
CA LYS A 57 2.92 9.56 4.28
C LYS A 57 3.26 9.70 5.77
N PHE A 58 4.53 9.98 6.06
CA PHE A 58 5.04 10.10 7.43
C PHE A 58 4.24 11.10 8.27
N ASP A 59 3.98 12.30 7.75
CA ASP A 59 3.25 13.34 8.47
C ASP A 59 1.78 12.94 8.70
N TYR A 60 1.17 12.22 7.75
CA TYR A 60 -0.21 11.75 7.89
C TYR A 60 -0.40 10.80 9.08
N TRP A 61 0.54 9.86 9.27
CA TRP A 61 0.53 8.98 10.44
C TRP A 61 0.58 9.76 11.76
N ARG A 62 1.38 10.83 11.81
CA ARG A 62 1.55 11.66 12.99
C ARG A 62 0.33 12.51 13.27
N GLU A 63 -0.19 13.19 12.27
CA GLU A 63 -1.27 14.17 12.42
C GLU A 63 -2.63 13.54 12.67
N ARG A 64 -2.91 12.37 12.07
CA ARG A 64 -4.25 11.78 12.11
C ARG A 64 -4.36 10.62 13.08
N PHE A 65 -3.32 9.82 13.22
CA PHE A 65 -3.34 8.63 14.06
C PHE A 65 -2.43 8.77 15.27
N ASN A 66 -1.77 9.92 15.47
CA ASN A 66 -0.79 10.10 16.54
C ASN A 66 0.25 8.95 16.57
N ARG A 67 0.64 8.47 15.38
CA ARG A 67 1.64 7.41 15.18
C ARG A 67 2.90 8.01 14.58
N THR A 68 4.04 7.40 14.85
CA THR A 68 5.30 7.81 14.23
C THR A 68 5.98 6.60 13.60
N VAL A 69 6.60 6.82 12.44
CA VAL A 69 7.38 5.77 11.78
C VAL A 69 8.61 5.47 12.63
N MET A 70 8.87 4.19 12.88
CA MET A 70 10.01 3.75 13.67
C MET A 70 11.33 4.18 13.02
N ARG A 71 12.30 4.56 13.84
CA ARG A 71 13.62 4.99 13.36
C ARG A 71 14.28 3.87 12.54
N GLY A 72 14.77 4.21 11.35
CA GLY A 72 15.48 3.28 10.46
C GLY A 72 14.59 2.53 9.46
N GLN A 73 13.26 2.67 9.53
CA GLN A 73 12.35 2.10 8.54
C GLN A 73 12.56 2.75 7.17
N LYS A 74 12.53 1.93 6.12
CA LYS A 74 12.63 2.39 4.73
C LYS A 74 11.23 2.65 4.18
N GLY A 75 11.02 3.83 3.62
CA GLY A 75 9.77 4.18 2.96
C GLY A 75 9.67 3.54 1.57
N ILE A 76 8.44 3.33 1.13
CA ILE A 76 8.08 2.86 -0.20
C ILE A 76 7.99 4.08 -1.11
N PRO A 77 8.77 4.18 -2.19
CA PRO A 77 8.73 5.34 -3.08
C PRO A 77 7.42 5.37 -3.89
N ILE A 78 6.81 6.54 -4.01
CA ILE A 78 5.66 6.76 -4.89
C ILE A 78 5.85 8.01 -5.73
N LEU A 79 5.31 8.01 -6.94
CA LEU A 79 5.36 9.18 -7.82
C LEU A 79 4.13 10.05 -7.60
N GLU A 80 4.32 11.20 -6.97
CA GLU A 80 3.25 12.15 -6.68
C GLU A 80 3.30 13.31 -7.68
N ASP A 81 2.12 13.72 -8.14
CA ASP A 81 1.92 14.83 -9.06
C ASP A 81 1.33 16.02 -8.33
N TYR A 82 2.11 17.10 -8.22
CA TYR A 82 1.72 18.36 -7.57
C TYR A 82 1.17 19.39 -8.58
N GLY A 83 0.81 18.93 -9.78
CA GLY A 83 0.29 19.72 -10.89
C GLY A 83 1.39 20.51 -11.64
N THR A 84 2.22 21.25 -10.90
CA THR A 84 3.34 22.03 -11.48
C THR A 84 4.61 21.22 -11.64
N TYR A 85 4.78 20.17 -10.84
CA TYR A 85 5.91 19.26 -10.90
C TYR A 85 5.52 17.89 -10.34
N LYS A 86 6.29 16.87 -10.73
CA LYS A 86 6.22 15.53 -10.14
C LYS A 86 7.43 15.32 -9.24
N LYS A 87 7.26 14.59 -8.14
CA LYS A 87 8.39 14.15 -7.30
C LYS A 87 8.13 12.76 -6.72
N VAL A 88 9.22 12.09 -6.38
CA VAL A 88 9.16 10.81 -5.65
C VAL A 88 9.04 11.13 -4.16
N ASP A 89 7.89 10.82 -3.58
CA ASP A 89 7.64 10.84 -2.15
C ASP A 89 7.76 9.44 -1.55
N TYR A 90 7.61 9.31 -0.24
CA TYR A 90 7.67 8.04 0.46
C TYR A 90 6.46 7.83 1.36
N ILE A 91 5.91 6.62 1.28
CA ILE A 91 4.86 6.12 2.16
C ILE A 91 5.41 5.03 3.06
N PHE A 92 4.74 4.79 4.17
CA PHE A 92 5.11 3.82 5.18
C PHE A 92 3.87 3.02 5.54
N ASP A 93 4.03 1.70 5.62
CA ASP A 93 2.97 0.81 6.09
C ASP A 93 2.74 1.00 7.59
N ILE A 94 1.52 0.72 8.06
CA ILE A 94 1.15 0.79 9.47
C ILE A 94 2.06 -0.07 10.35
N GLY A 95 2.53 -1.23 9.87
CA GLY A 95 3.47 -2.10 10.56
C GLY A 95 4.85 -1.45 10.78
N GLN A 96 5.16 -0.37 10.06
CA GLN A 96 6.39 0.42 10.23
C GLN A 96 6.23 1.56 11.25
N THR A 97 5.06 1.68 11.88
CA THR A 97 4.73 2.78 12.79
C THR A 97 4.46 2.29 14.22
N VAL A 98 4.66 3.17 15.20
CA VAL A 98 4.32 2.97 16.61
C VAL A 98 3.47 4.12 17.14
N SER A 99 2.59 3.83 18.09
CA SER A 99 1.81 4.86 18.79
C SER A 99 2.76 5.82 19.53
N ARG A 100 2.47 7.13 19.49
CA ARG A 100 3.21 8.12 20.29
C ARG A 100 2.75 8.13 21.75
N ASN A 101 1.50 7.75 22.01
CA ASN A 101 0.97 7.63 23.36
C ASN A 101 1.14 6.19 23.85
N ARG A 102 1.35 6.00 25.16
CA ARG A 102 1.43 4.67 25.79
C ARG A 102 0.09 3.90 25.77
N ASP A 103 -0.97 4.54 25.27
CA ASP A 103 -2.25 3.91 24.97
C ASP A 103 -2.17 3.19 23.62
N VAL A 104 -2.90 2.08 23.52
CA VAL A 104 -3.00 1.30 22.27
C VAL A 104 -3.82 2.10 21.28
N ASN A 105 -3.16 2.95 20.48
CA ASN A 105 -3.84 3.66 19.39
C ASN A 105 -3.94 2.72 18.18
N GLU A 106 -4.93 1.82 18.25
CA GLU A 106 -5.29 0.93 17.16
C GLU A 106 -5.97 1.74 16.07
N VAL A 107 -5.33 1.82 14.90
CA VAL A 107 -5.94 2.42 13.71
C VAL A 107 -7.10 1.52 13.30
N ASN A 108 -8.32 2.05 13.37
CA ASN A 108 -9.50 1.28 12.98
C ASN A 108 -9.58 1.23 11.44
N LEU A 109 -9.02 0.16 10.87
CA LEU A 109 -9.06 -0.09 9.43
C LEU A 109 -10.35 -0.80 9.06
N TRP A 110 -11.02 -0.36 7.99
CA TRP A 110 -12.19 -1.07 7.48
C TRP A 110 -11.84 -2.52 7.13
N ARG A 111 -12.71 -3.45 7.52
CA ARG A 111 -12.60 -4.88 7.19
C ARG A 111 -13.93 -5.38 6.65
N PHE A 112 -13.85 -6.33 5.72
CA PHE A 112 -15.04 -6.98 5.21
C PHE A 112 -15.55 -8.00 6.23
N ASP A 113 -16.72 -7.75 6.79
CA ASP A 113 -17.45 -8.72 7.61
C ASP A 113 -18.28 -9.62 6.71
N LYS A 114 -17.97 -10.93 6.69
CA LYS A 114 -18.64 -11.89 5.80
C LYS A 114 -20.13 -12.00 6.10
N GLU A 115 -20.53 -11.91 7.37
CA GLU A 115 -21.91 -12.10 7.79
C GLU A 115 -22.70 -10.79 7.61
N ALA A 116 -22.11 -9.65 7.97
CA ALA A 116 -22.80 -8.36 7.88
C ALA A 116 -22.78 -7.75 6.47
N HIS A 117 -21.72 -7.96 5.69
CA HIS A 117 -21.52 -7.29 4.40
C HIS A 117 -21.83 -8.18 3.18
N GLN A 118 -22.15 -9.46 3.33
CA GLN A 118 -22.55 -10.29 2.18
C GLN A 118 -23.79 -9.72 1.48
N ASP A 119 -24.76 -9.22 2.23
CA ASP A 119 -25.98 -8.62 1.67
C ASP A 119 -25.70 -7.35 0.88
N VAL A 120 -24.60 -6.64 1.17
CA VAL A 120 -24.16 -5.47 0.38
C VAL A 120 -23.85 -5.88 -1.06
N LEU A 121 -23.15 -7.00 -1.24
CA LEU A 121 -22.82 -7.50 -2.58
C LEU A 121 -24.08 -7.93 -3.33
N LYS A 122 -25.02 -8.59 -2.65
CA LYS A 122 -26.33 -8.97 -3.22
C LYS A 122 -27.12 -7.72 -3.64
N GLU A 123 -27.14 -6.68 -2.81
CA GLU A 123 -27.81 -5.41 -3.13
C GLU A 123 -27.19 -4.72 -4.34
N MET A 124 -25.86 -4.68 -4.44
CA MET A 124 -25.15 -4.10 -5.59
C MET A 124 -25.52 -4.77 -6.91
N ILE A 125 -25.71 -6.09 -6.91
CA ILE A 125 -26.12 -6.85 -8.10
C ILE A 125 -27.60 -6.57 -8.43
N LYS A 126 -28.48 -6.60 -7.41
CA LYS A 126 -29.91 -6.30 -7.58
C LYS A 126 -30.18 -4.90 -8.07
N SER A 127 -29.40 -3.90 -7.65
CA SER A 127 -29.59 -2.51 -8.09
C SER A 127 -29.33 -2.33 -9.59
N GLU A 128 -28.51 -3.21 -10.18
CA GLU A 128 -28.27 -3.26 -11.62
C GLU A 128 -29.28 -4.16 -12.36
N GLY A 129 -30.22 -4.80 -11.65
CA GLY A 129 -31.28 -5.63 -12.23
C GLY A 129 -30.89 -7.07 -12.51
N TYR A 130 -29.82 -7.57 -11.90
CA TYR A 130 -29.35 -8.96 -12.07
C TYR A 130 -29.73 -9.83 -10.87
N GLU A 131 -29.76 -11.14 -11.08
CA GLU A 131 -29.98 -12.14 -10.02
C GLU A 131 -28.70 -12.34 -9.20
N GLU A 132 -28.83 -12.25 -7.88
CA GLU A 132 -27.76 -12.54 -6.93
C GLU A 132 -27.61 -14.05 -6.69
N SER A 133 -26.45 -14.43 -6.17
CA SER A 133 -26.19 -15.78 -5.64
C SER A 133 -26.13 -15.77 -4.10
N GLU A 134 -26.32 -16.96 -3.51
CA GLU A 134 -26.00 -17.20 -2.11
C GLU A 134 -24.50 -17.27 -1.85
N SER A 135 -23.68 -17.54 -2.87
CA SER A 135 -22.22 -17.58 -2.76
C SER A 135 -21.61 -16.18 -2.86
N ILE A 136 -20.84 -15.78 -1.84
CA ILE A 136 -20.08 -14.52 -1.84
C ILE A 136 -19.12 -14.46 -3.04
N LEU A 137 -18.44 -15.56 -3.35
CA LEU A 137 -17.47 -15.60 -4.45
C LEU A 137 -18.14 -15.46 -5.82
N GLU A 138 -19.33 -16.05 -6.01
CA GLU A 138 -20.11 -15.88 -7.24
C GLU A 138 -20.63 -14.46 -7.40
N ASN A 139 -20.98 -13.80 -6.30
CA ASN A 139 -21.36 -12.39 -6.31
C ASN A 139 -20.17 -11.48 -6.66
N ILE A 140 -18.98 -11.75 -6.11
CA ILE A 140 -17.74 -11.04 -6.49
C ILE A 140 -17.45 -11.23 -7.99
N PHE A 141 -17.56 -12.46 -8.50
CA PHE A 141 -17.37 -12.74 -9.92
C PHE A 141 -18.42 -12.01 -10.78
N SER A 142 -19.68 -11.99 -10.35
CA SER A 142 -20.75 -11.24 -11.03
C SER A 142 -20.46 -9.74 -11.06
N LEU A 143 -19.97 -9.16 -9.97
CA LEU A 143 -19.55 -7.77 -9.93
C LEU A 143 -18.36 -7.49 -10.85
N SER A 144 -17.41 -8.43 -10.98
CA SER A 144 -16.30 -8.29 -11.94
C SER A 144 -16.79 -8.15 -13.39
N ARG A 145 -17.92 -8.79 -13.71
CA ARG A 145 -18.59 -8.66 -15.00
C ARG A 145 -19.28 -7.30 -15.13
N LEU A 146 -20.13 -6.94 -14.15
CA LEU A 146 -20.92 -5.71 -14.17
C LEU A 146 -20.05 -4.45 -14.26
N TYR A 147 -18.96 -4.40 -13.50
CA TYR A 147 -18.05 -3.25 -13.47
C TYR A 147 -16.91 -3.33 -14.49
N GLY A 148 -16.71 -4.49 -15.12
CA GLY A 148 -15.51 -4.79 -15.90
C GLY A 148 -15.73 -4.90 -17.41
N ASP A 149 -16.90 -5.38 -17.88
CA ASP A 149 -17.06 -5.82 -19.27
C ASP A 149 -16.66 -4.75 -20.31
N GLU A 150 -17.10 -3.50 -20.15
CA GLU A 150 -16.74 -2.41 -21.06
C GLU A 150 -15.22 -2.11 -21.09
N LYS A 151 -14.58 -2.18 -19.92
CA LYS A 151 -13.14 -1.95 -19.78
C LYS A 151 -12.34 -3.13 -20.34
N ILE A 152 -12.81 -4.36 -20.12
CA ILE A 152 -12.19 -5.58 -20.64
C ILE A 152 -12.29 -5.61 -22.16
N ASP A 153 -13.43 -5.20 -22.74
CA ASP A 153 -13.60 -5.08 -24.19
C ASP A 153 -12.61 -4.07 -24.79
N SER A 154 -12.44 -2.92 -24.14
CA SER A 154 -11.47 -1.90 -24.54
C SER A 154 -10.03 -2.42 -24.47
N LEU A 155 -9.68 -3.11 -23.38
CA LEU A 155 -8.37 -3.74 -23.19
C LEU A 155 -8.09 -4.81 -24.25
N MET A 156 -9.06 -5.66 -24.57
CA MET A 156 -8.91 -6.68 -25.61
C MET A 156 -8.58 -6.07 -26.97
N ASN A 157 -9.19 -4.93 -27.29
CA ASN A 157 -8.92 -4.21 -28.53
C ASN A 157 -7.53 -3.56 -28.51
N GLU A 158 -7.13 -2.96 -27.38
CA GLU A 158 -5.79 -2.38 -27.20
C GLU A 158 -4.69 -3.43 -27.37
N LEU A 159 -4.85 -4.58 -26.71
CA LEU A 159 -3.90 -5.70 -26.76
C LEU A 159 -4.01 -6.56 -28.02
N ARG A 160 -4.99 -6.27 -28.90
CA ARG A 160 -5.25 -7.00 -30.15
C ARG A 160 -5.41 -8.52 -29.92
N ILE A 161 -6.19 -8.87 -28.91
CA ILE A 161 -6.48 -10.28 -28.58
C ILE A 161 -7.24 -10.92 -29.75
N ALA A 162 -6.74 -12.05 -30.26
CA ALA A 162 -7.37 -12.80 -31.34
C ALA A 162 -8.75 -13.32 -30.92
N ASP A 163 -9.71 -13.35 -31.85
CA ASP A 163 -11.12 -13.68 -31.56
C ASP A 163 -11.29 -15.04 -30.87
N GLU A 164 -10.49 -16.04 -31.25
CA GLU A 164 -10.48 -17.37 -30.62
C GLU A 164 -10.10 -17.37 -29.13
N ASN A 165 -9.36 -16.35 -28.68
CA ASN A 165 -8.87 -16.21 -27.31
C ASN A 165 -9.66 -15.18 -26.48
N ARG A 166 -10.65 -14.49 -27.05
CA ARG A 166 -11.37 -13.42 -26.33
C ARG A 166 -12.17 -13.93 -25.15
N ILE A 167 -12.76 -15.12 -25.27
CA ILE A 167 -13.53 -15.74 -24.18
C ILE A 167 -12.62 -16.13 -23.02
N SER A 168 -11.49 -16.81 -23.30
CA SER A 168 -10.53 -17.19 -22.28
C SER A 168 -9.89 -15.97 -21.62
N PHE A 169 -9.49 -14.97 -22.41
CA PHE A 169 -8.93 -13.72 -21.90
C PHE A 169 -9.92 -12.97 -21.00
N THR A 170 -11.18 -12.85 -21.43
CA THR A 170 -12.23 -12.19 -20.62
C THR A 170 -12.42 -12.89 -19.28
N LYS A 171 -12.47 -14.24 -19.27
CA LYS A 171 -12.57 -15.01 -18.02
C LYS A 171 -11.32 -14.80 -17.15
N PHE A 172 -10.13 -14.82 -17.73
CA PHE A 172 -8.87 -14.55 -17.04
C PHE A 172 -8.87 -13.18 -16.35
N VAL A 173 -9.26 -12.10 -17.04
CA VAL A 173 -9.31 -10.76 -16.42
C VAL A 173 -10.34 -10.68 -15.30
N ARG A 174 -11.52 -11.29 -15.48
CA ARG A 174 -12.56 -11.36 -14.44
C ARG A 174 -12.10 -12.15 -13.21
N ASP A 175 -11.38 -13.25 -13.41
CA ASP A 175 -10.79 -14.04 -12.32
C ASP A 175 -9.70 -13.24 -11.60
N SER A 176 -8.87 -12.49 -12.32
CA SER A 176 -7.85 -11.60 -11.71
C SER A 176 -8.48 -10.50 -10.85
N VAL A 177 -9.55 -9.86 -11.32
CA VAL A 177 -10.34 -8.88 -10.54
C VAL A 177 -10.93 -9.56 -9.30
N SER A 178 -11.56 -10.72 -9.48
CA SER A 178 -12.20 -11.44 -8.39
C SER A 178 -11.20 -11.88 -7.32
N TYR A 179 -10.01 -12.29 -7.73
CA TYR A 179 -8.90 -12.62 -6.83
C TYR A 179 -8.42 -11.40 -6.03
N ALA A 180 -8.24 -10.24 -6.69
CA ALA A 180 -7.82 -9.01 -6.02
C ALA A 180 -8.87 -8.52 -5.01
N VAL A 181 -10.15 -8.49 -5.40
CA VAL A 181 -11.27 -8.11 -4.52
C VAL A 181 -11.39 -9.09 -3.33
N SER A 182 -11.34 -10.39 -3.60
CA SER A 182 -11.42 -11.41 -2.55
C SER A 182 -10.25 -11.33 -1.57
N SER A 183 -9.05 -11.03 -2.06
CA SER A 183 -7.87 -10.81 -1.21
C SER A 183 -8.10 -9.66 -0.23
N ARG A 184 -8.68 -8.54 -0.69
CA ARG A 184 -9.03 -7.41 0.18
C ARG A 184 -10.08 -7.80 1.22
N PHE A 185 -11.01 -8.69 0.87
CA PHE A 185 -12.07 -9.17 1.75
C PHE A 185 -11.65 -10.35 2.62
N GLN A 186 -10.38 -10.79 2.54
CA GLN A 186 -9.86 -11.96 3.27
C GLN A 186 -10.68 -13.23 2.97
N LEU A 187 -10.93 -13.44 1.68
CA LEU A 187 -11.62 -14.58 1.11
C LEU A 187 -10.68 -15.36 0.20
N ASP A 188 -10.73 -16.69 0.28
CA ASP A 188 -9.98 -17.57 -0.60
C ASP A 188 -10.74 -17.74 -1.92
N TYR A 189 -10.26 -17.08 -2.98
CA TYR A 189 -10.82 -17.21 -4.33
C TYR A 189 -10.10 -18.30 -5.12
N PRO A 190 -10.79 -19.35 -5.58
CA PRO A 190 -10.18 -20.41 -6.39
C PRO A 190 -9.95 -19.90 -7.82
N ILE A 191 -8.69 -19.74 -8.20
CA ILE A 191 -8.33 -19.39 -9.58
C ILE A 191 -8.09 -20.65 -10.42
N ASP A 192 -8.56 -20.62 -11.66
CA ASP A 192 -8.31 -21.66 -12.66
C ASP A 192 -6.84 -21.60 -13.11
N SER A 193 -6.01 -22.54 -12.63
CA SER A 193 -4.57 -22.53 -12.87
C SER A 193 -4.19 -22.73 -14.34
N GLU A 194 -4.99 -23.49 -15.09
CA GLU A 194 -4.73 -23.73 -16.52
C GLU A 194 -5.00 -22.46 -17.32
N LEU A 195 -6.14 -21.82 -17.05
CA LEU A 195 -6.51 -20.55 -17.67
C LEU A 195 -5.52 -19.43 -17.33
N LEU A 196 -5.09 -19.36 -16.06
CA LEU A 196 -4.08 -18.43 -15.59
C LEU A 196 -2.79 -18.60 -16.39
N ARG A 197 -2.24 -19.82 -16.43
CA ARG A 197 -0.98 -20.10 -17.11
C ARG A 197 -1.06 -19.76 -18.61
N GLU A 198 -2.12 -20.18 -19.29
CA GLU A 198 -2.28 -19.97 -20.74
C GLU A 198 -2.31 -18.48 -21.12
N ASN A 199 -3.00 -17.65 -20.33
CA ASN A 199 -3.09 -16.21 -20.61
C ASN A 199 -1.85 -15.47 -20.12
N PHE A 200 -1.28 -15.90 -18.99
CA PHE A 200 -0.08 -15.29 -18.41
C PHE A 200 1.15 -15.42 -19.30
N GLU A 201 1.35 -16.58 -19.94
CA GLU A 201 2.48 -16.81 -20.87
C GLU A 201 2.48 -15.85 -22.08
N ARG A 202 1.35 -15.21 -22.37
CA ARG A 202 1.19 -14.27 -23.48
C ARG A 202 1.49 -12.83 -23.08
N LEU A 203 1.74 -12.57 -21.79
CA LEU A 203 2.00 -11.23 -21.27
C LEU A 203 3.46 -10.83 -21.45
N ASP A 204 3.65 -9.56 -21.77
CA ASP A 204 4.91 -8.84 -21.76
C ASP A 204 4.82 -7.61 -20.84
N SER A 205 5.92 -6.87 -20.70
CA SER A 205 5.98 -5.70 -19.79
C SER A 205 4.96 -4.60 -20.16
N ILE A 206 4.54 -4.53 -21.43
CA ILE A 206 3.60 -3.51 -21.91
C ILE A 206 2.17 -3.95 -21.63
N SER A 207 1.82 -5.16 -22.06
CA SER A 207 0.49 -5.74 -21.85
C SER A 207 0.18 -5.98 -20.37
N LEU A 208 1.18 -6.33 -19.54
CA LEU A 208 1.03 -6.40 -18.09
C LEU A 208 0.58 -5.05 -17.51
N MET A 209 1.13 -3.93 -17.99
CA MET A 209 0.75 -2.60 -17.52
C MET A 209 -0.72 -2.33 -17.80
N SER A 210 -1.16 -2.45 -19.05
CA SER A 210 -2.54 -2.18 -19.44
C SER A 210 -3.53 -3.14 -18.75
N LEU A 211 -3.16 -4.43 -18.66
CA LEU A 211 -3.96 -5.45 -17.98
C LEU A 211 -4.16 -5.12 -16.51
N VAL A 212 -3.08 -4.94 -15.76
CA VAL A 212 -3.19 -4.81 -14.30
C VAL A 212 -3.68 -3.42 -13.89
N GLU A 213 -3.43 -2.37 -14.70
CA GLU A 213 -4.10 -1.08 -14.52
C GLU A 213 -5.62 -1.23 -14.67
N THR A 214 -6.08 -1.96 -15.69
CA THR A 214 -7.51 -2.29 -15.86
C THR A 214 -8.08 -3.09 -14.69
N VAL A 215 -7.36 -4.13 -14.24
CA VAL A 215 -7.76 -4.95 -13.08
C VAL A 215 -7.82 -4.11 -11.81
N SER A 216 -6.83 -3.25 -11.57
CA SER A 216 -6.77 -2.34 -10.42
C SER A 216 -7.96 -1.38 -10.41
N ASP A 217 -8.27 -0.80 -11.57
CA ASP A 217 -9.38 0.12 -11.71
C ASP A 217 -10.74 -0.52 -11.44
N ILE A 218 -10.99 -1.72 -12.00
CA ILE A 218 -12.25 -2.45 -11.77
C ILE A 218 -12.33 -2.86 -10.30
N SER A 219 -11.24 -3.40 -9.75
CA SER A 219 -11.18 -3.84 -8.34
C SER A 219 -11.43 -2.67 -7.39
N ARG A 220 -10.83 -1.50 -7.65
CA ARG A 220 -11.07 -0.28 -6.90
C ARG A 220 -12.54 0.09 -6.89
N ASN A 221 -13.19 0.10 -8.05
CA ASN A 221 -14.61 0.45 -8.15
C ASN A 221 -15.50 -0.48 -7.33
N ILE A 222 -15.25 -1.80 -7.39
CA ILE A 222 -16.00 -2.80 -6.62
C ILE A 222 -15.76 -2.62 -5.12
N ILE A 223 -14.49 -2.52 -4.70
CA ILE A 223 -14.10 -2.39 -3.30
C ILE A 223 -14.66 -1.09 -2.71
N ASP A 224 -14.47 0.05 -3.37
CA ASP A 224 -14.92 1.36 -2.88
C ASP A 224 -16.46 1.42 -2.78
N ALA A 225 -17.18 0.87 -3.77
CA ALA A 225 -18.64 0.76 -3.71
C ALA A 225 -19.12 -0.13 -2.55
N THR A 226 -18.42 -1.24 -2.30
CA THR A 226 -18.72 -2.16 -1.18
C THR A 226 -18.46 -1.48 0.17
N ILE A 227 -17.35 -0.77 0.30
CA ILE A 227 -17.00 -0.01 1.51
C ILE A 227 -18.05 1.07 1.77
N GLN A 228 -18.44 1.83 0.75
CA GLN A 228 -19.43 2.90 0.89
C GLN A 228 -20.79 2.35 1.35
N LYS A 229 -21.28 1.29 0.69
CA LYS A 229 -22.58 0.68 1.06
C LYS A 229 -22.56 -0.03 2.41
N SER A 230 -21.46 -0.70 2.78
CA SER A 230 -21.32 -1.30 4.12
C SER A 230 -21.39 -0.25 5.22
N LYS A 231 -20.70 0.89 5.06
CA LYS A 231 -20.80 2.03 6.00
C LYS A 231 -22.23 2.57 6.11
N GLU A 232 -22.99 2.59 5.03
CA GLU A 232 -24.40 2.99 5.05
C GLU A 232 -25.30 1.97 5.77
N LEU A 233 -25.04 0.68 5.56
CA LEU A 233 -25.72 -0.41 6.25
C LEU A 233 -25.45 -0.36 7.76
N ASP A 234 -24.18 -0.24 8.16
CA ASP A 234 -23.77 -0.13 9.57
C ASP A 234 -24.45 1.05 10.26
N LYS A 235 -24.48 2.22 9.58
CA LYS A 235 -25.21 3.39 10.06
C LYS A 235 -26.69 3.08 10.26
N LYS A 236 -27.37 2.44 9.30
CA LYS A 236 -28.80 2.09 9.39
C LYS A 236 -29.08 1.10 10.53
N VAL A 237 -28.26 0.06 10.68
CA VAL A 237 -28.40 -0.93 11.76
C VAL A 237 -28.29 -0.26 13.13
N LEU A 238 -27.34 0.67 13.29
CA LEU A 238 -27.19 1.44 14.53
C LEU A 238 -28.35 2.40 14.77
N ARG A 239 -28.92 3.00 13.71
CA ARG A 239 -30.11 3.86 13.86
C ARG A 239 -31.30 3.12 14.46
N GLY A 240 -31.45 1.83 14.12
CA GLY A 240 -32.52 0.97 14.60
C GLY A 240 -32.39 0.49 16.06
N LYS A 241 -31.23 0.68 16.72
CA LYS A 241 -30.94 0.20 18.08
C LYS A 241 -31.04 1.26 19.21
N GLU A 242 -31.40 2.51 18.89
CA GLU A 242 -31.74 3.64 19.80
C GLU A 242 -30.64 4.36 20.64
N ALA A 243 -30.86 5.68 20.83
CA ALA A 243 -30.43 6.60 21.90
C ALA A 243 -28.94 6.87 22.26
N GLY A 244 -27.96 6.64 21.37
CA GLY A 244 -26.54 6.98 21.60
C GLY A 244 -25.83 7.70 20.45
N TYR A 245 -26.58 8.41 19.60
CA TYR A 245 -26.18 8.78 18.24
C TYR A 245 -24.88 9.60 18.07
N ASN A 246 -24.53 10.46 19.02
CA ASN A 246 -23.43 11.42 18.79
C ASN A 246 -22.04 10.81 18.99
N LYS A 247 -21.87 9.87 19.94
CA LYS A 247 -20.55 9.33 20.28
C LYS A 247 -20.10 8.23 19.31
N ILE A 248 -21.03 7.44 18.82
CA ILE A 248 -20.76 6.32 17.88
C ILE A 248 -20.58 6.82 16.44
N ARG A 249 -21.19 7.97 16.10
CA ARG A 249 -20.99 8.59 14.78
C ARG A 249 -19.53 8.99 14.55
N GLU A 250 -18.86 9.52 15.58
CA GLU A 250 -17.44 9.89 15.52
C GLU A 250 -16.57 8.65 15.27
N GLU A 251 -16.81 7.53 15.97
CA GLU A 251 -16.05 6.29 15.80
C GLU A 251 -16.18 5.65 14.39
N ILE A 252 -17.33 5.78 13.72
CA ILE A 252 -17.53 5.27 12.34
C ILE A 252 -16.95 6.21 11.29
N GLU A 253 -17.02 7.53 11.53
CA GLU A 253 -16.35 8.52 10.69
C GLU A 253 -14.81 8.41 10.80
N GLU A 254 -14.28 7.85 11.91
CA GLU A 254 -12.85 7.56 12.11
C GLU A 254 -12.37 6.24 11.49
N VAL A 255 -13.25 5.37 10.96
CA VAL A 255 -12.82 4.14 10.27
C VAL A 255 -12.15 4.48 8.94
N GLU A 256 -10.84 4.32 8.92
CA GLU A 256 -9.98 4.64 7.79
C GLU A 256 -9.84 3.43 6.85
N GLU A 257 -10.06 3.66 5.57
CA GLU A 257 -10.35 2.56 4.65
C GLU A 257 -9.08 1.91 4.12
N ASN A 258 -8.07 2.72 3.83
CA ASN A 258 -6.66 2.39 3.56
C ASN A 258 -5.99 3.75 3.52
N VAL A 259 -4.93 3.94 4.31
CA VAL A 259 -4.50 5.25 4.83
C VAL A 259 -3.78 6.11 3.76
N LEU A 260 -4.43 6.35 2.64
CA LEU A 260 -4.02 7.31 1.63
C LEU A 260 -4.68 8.66 1.89
N ARG A 261 -3.86 9.66 2.19
CA ARG A 261 -4.21 11.05 1.91
C ARG A 261 -3.15 11.65 0.98
N ARG A 262 -3.57 11.93 -0.25
CA ARG A 262 -3.01 13.04 -1.02
C ARG A 262 -3.40 14.31 -0.28
N ASP A 263 -2.46 15.24 -0.09
CA ASP A 263 -2.75 16.58 0.44
C ASP A 263 -3.56 17.45 -0.55
N ASP A 264 -4.33 16.83 -1.44
CA ASP A 264 -5.23 17.49 -2.37
C ASP A 264 -6.54 17.81 -1.65
N GLN A 265 -6.52 18.83 -0.81
CA GLN A 265 -7.67 19.73 -0.82
C GLN A 265 -7.84 20.16 -2.27
N LYS A 266 -8.88 19.65 -2.95
CA LYS A 266 -9.48 20.35 -4.09
C LYS A 266 -9.76 21.77 -3.62
N ARG A 267 -8.82 22.68 -3.88
CA ARG A 267 -9.02 24.12 -3.77
C ARG A 267 -10.15 24.41 -4.74
N ASN A 268 -11.31 24.71 -4.17
CA ASN A 268 -12.42 25.30 -4.87
C ASN A 268 -11.86 26.51 -5.64
N GLU A 269 -11.81 26.41 -6.96
CA GLU A 269 -11.47 27.52 -7.84
C GLU A 269 -12.62 28.52 -7.73
N ASN A 270 -12.54 29.42 -6.75
CA ASN A 270 -13.11 30.77 -6.72
C ASN A 270 -13.13 31.26 -5.27
N GLU A 271 -12.00 31.79 -4.80
CA GLU A 271 -11.98 32.92 -3.85
C GLU A 271 -10.54 33.43 -3.73
N ARG A 272 -10.26 34.53 -4.44
CA ARG A 272 -9.07 35.35 -4.19
C ARG A 272 -9.24 36.02 -2.83
N VAL A 273 -8.51 35.57 -1.82
CA VAL A 273 -8.16 36.41 -0.67
C VAL A 273 -6.67 36.23 -0.38
N LEU A 274 -5.92 37.31 -0.59
CA LEU A 274 -4.54 37.47 -0.17
C LEU A 274 -4.46 37.27 1.34
N ARG A 275 -3.72 36.26 1.80
CA ARG A 275 -3.20 36.24 3.16
C ARG A 275 -1.79 35.67 3.17
N ASN A 276 -0.84 36.58 3.39
CA ASN A 276 0.53 36.24 3.74
C ASN A 276 0.52 35.33 4.98
N GLY A 277 1.04 34.12 4.82
CA GLY A 277 1.31 33.19 5.91
C GLY A 277 2.73 32.68 5.72
N GLU A 278 3.65 33.25 6.49
CA GLU A 278 5.04 32.87 6.58
C GLU A 278 5.14 31.40 7.02
N TYR A 279 5.65 30.53 6.15
CA TYR A 279 6.12 29.20 6.57
C TYR A 279 7.45 29.36 7.31
N GLY A 280 7.36 29.74 8.58
CA GLY A 280 8.44 29.61 9.55
C GLY A 280 8.72 28.13 9.78
N ARG A 281 9.88 27.67 9.29
CA ARG A 281 10.46 26.37 9.65
C ARG A 281 10.88 26.40 11.12
N ASP A 282 10.02 25.96 12.03
CA ASP A 282 10.47 25.65 13.40
C ASP A 282 11.00 24.22 13.47
N ASN A 283 12.30 24.12 13.20
CA ASN A 283 13.08 22.89 13.25
C ASN A 283 13.67 22.65 14.66
N ARG A 284 12.91 22.92 15.73
CA ARG A 284 13.40 22.95 17.12
C ARG A 284 12.85 21.89 18.08
N GLU A 285 11.84 21.11 17.70
CA GLU A 285 11.34 20.02 18.56
C GLU A 285 11.99 18.65 18.28
N ASN A 286 13.01 18.59 17.42
CA ASN A 286 13.70 17.35 17.04
C ASN A 286 14.89 16.99 17.96
N GLN A 287 14.83 17.31 19.26
CA GLN A 287 15.84 16.83 20.21
C GLN A 287 15.20 16.28 21.50
N GLY A 288 15.31 14.95 21.67
CA GLY A 288 15.60 14.39 22.97
C GLY A 288 14.45 13.83 23.81
N GLU A 289 13.55 13.02 23.27
CA GLU A 289 12.81 12.08 24.11
C GLU A 289 13.65 10.81 24.32
N TYR A 290 14.62 10.92 25.22
CA TYR A 290 15.25 9.75 25.83
C TYR A 290 14.20 9.03 26.67
N THR A 291 13.94 7.77 26.32
CA THR A 291 13.32 6.79 27.20
C THR A 291 14.17 6.65 28.47
N LYS A 292 13.84 7.41 29.51
CA LYS A 292 14.31 7.14 30.87
C LYS A 292 13.77 5.78 31.29
N GLN A 293 14.65 4.79 31.34
CA GLN A 293 14.47 3.58 32.12
C GLN A 293 14.23 3.98 33.58
N LEU A 294 13.06 3.63 34.10
CA LEU A 294 12.77 3.67 35.53
C LEU A 294 13.43 2.44 36.16
N GLY A 295 14.62 2.62 36.69
CA GLY A 295 15.26 1.70 37.63
C GLY A 295 15.60 2.49 38.89
N GLY A 296 14.81 2.32 39.95
CA GLY A 296 15.10 2.89 41.25
C GLY A 296 16.05 1.99 42.03
N THR A 297 17.06 2.57 42.68
CA THR A 297 17.49 2.18 44.04
C THR A 297 18.35 3.29 44.65
N ASP A 298 18.08 3.58 45.92
CA ASP A 298 18.79 4.50 46.82
C ASP A 298 20.27 4.16 47.05
N GLY A 299 21.08 5.17 47.39
CA GLY A 299 22.41 4.95 47.98
C GLY A 299 23.25 6.23 48.10
N PHE A 300 23.54 6.62 49.34
CA PHE A 300 24.13 7.89 49.79
C PHE A 300 25.67 8.02 49.69
N HIS A 301 26.09 9.29 49.59
CA HIS A 301 27.25 10.01 50.18
C HIS A 301 28.75 9.70 49.86
N GLU A 302 29.41 10.81 49.50
CA GLU A 302 30.70 11.37 50.00
C GLU A 302 32.05 11.21 49.24
N ARG A 303 32.58 12.40 48.82
CA ARG A 303 33.95 12.95 49.05
C ARG A 303 35.07 12.80 47.97
N ILE A 304 35.19 13.82 47.07
CA ILE A 304 36.31 14.82 46.83
C ILE A 304 37.81 14.35 46.98
N PRO A 305 38.87 14.84 46.26
CA PRO A 305 39.06 15.43 44.90
C PRO A 305 40.45 15.14 44.19
N GLU A 306 40.64 15.73 42.99
CA GLU A 306 41.86 16.32 42.36
C GLU A 306 43.19 15.56 42.15
N SER A 307 43.65 15.53 40.88
CA SER A 307 44.92 16.08 40.33
C SER A 307 45.21 15.37 38.99
N ASP A 308 45.37 16.00 37.81
CA ASP A 308 46.30 17.01 37.28
C ASP A 308 47.30 16.35 36.28
N LEU A 309 47.62 17.07 35.19
CA LEU A 309 48.82 16.97 34.31
C LEU A 309 48.81 16.22 32.95
N ARG A 310 49.11 17.04 31.93
CA ARG A 310 49.96 16.89 30.71
C ARG A 310 49.33 16.31 29.44
N SER A 311 49.26 17.01 28.29
CA SER A 311 50.23 17.81 27.46
C SER A 311 50.97 16.96 26.42
N ASP A 312 51.02 17.53 25.21
CA ASP A 312 51.89 17.29 24.04
C ASP A 312 51.40 16.20 23.06
N GLU A 313 50.90 16.53 21.86
CA GLU A 313 51.46 17.23 20.69
C GLU A 313 52.38 16.37 19.81
N ALA A 314 52.11 16.47 18.50
CA ALA A 314 52.94 16.18 17.33
C ALA A 314 52.73 14.86 16.57
N GLY A 315 52.59 15.02 15.24
CA GLY A 315 53.25 14.11 14.29
C GLY A 315 52.41 13.54 13.16
N LEU A 316 52.11 14.35 12.14
CA LEU A 316 51.75 13.88 10.80
C LEU A 316 52.86 12.97 10.22
N SER A 317 52.48 11.91 9.48
CA SER A 317 53.12 11.63 8.18
C SER A 317 52.30 10.62 7.35
N ILE A 318 52.07 11.05 6.12
CA ILE A 318 51.55 10.33 4.97
C ILE A 318 52.61 9.34 4.48
N THR A 319 52.22 8.13 4.05
CA THR A 319 52.87 7.45 2.91
C THR A 319 51.88 6.48 2.26
N GLU A 320 51.53 6.76 1.00
CA GLU A 320 50.96 5.81 0.04
C GLU A 320 52.00 4.78 -0.39
N ARG A 321 51.60 3.51 -0.51
CA ARG A 321 51.93 2.63 -1.65
C ARG A 321 51.31 1.24 -1.46
N GLY A 322 50.47 0.85 -2.41
CA GLY A 322 50.01 -0.53 -2.55
C GLY A 322 49.70 -0.81 -4.01
N ALA A 323 50.68 -1.35 -4.73
CA ALA A 323 50.50 -1.97 -6.03
C ALA A 323 51.18 -3.34 -5.97
N GLU A 324 50.41 -4.42 -6.17
CA GLU A 324 50.65 -5.49 -7.14
C GLU A 324 49.56 -6.59 -7.08
N PRO A 325 49.41 -7.43 -8.14
CA PRO A 325 48.12 -7.98 -8.56
C PRO A 325 48.04 -9.53 -8.62
N LEU A 326 46.86 -10.02 -9.07
CA LEU A 326 46.53 -11.35 -9.63
C LEU A 326 46.50 -12.58 -8.68
N ARG A 327 45.34 -13.26 -8.59
CA ARG A 327 45.03 -14.48 -9.38
C ARG A 327 43.71 -15.16 -8.97
N ASP A 328 43.14 -15.71 -10.02
CA ASP A 328 41.98 -16.60 -10.21
C ASP A 328 42.14 -17.97 -9.53
N VAL A 329 41.10 -18.48 -8.83
CA VAL A 329 40.86 -19.91 -8.54
C VAL A 329 39.37 -20.19 -8.27
N GLY A 330 38.70 -20.86 -9.21
CA GLY A 330 38.04 -22.17 -9.00
C GLY A 330 36.75 -22.28 -8.17
N ARG A 331 35.66 -22.62 -8.88
CA ARG A 331 34.45 -23.34 -8.40
C ARG A 331 34.77 -24.56 -7.52
N PRO A 332 33.76 -25.05 -6.77
CA PRO A 332 33.38 -26.45 -6.90
C PRO A 332 31.89 -26.68 -7.20
N ILE A 333 31.67 -27.70 -8.03
CA ILE A 333 30.42 -28.36 -8.35
C ILE A 333 30.30 -29.58 -7.43
N GLN A 334 29.10 -29.85 -6.91
CA GLN A 334 28.54 -31.19 -6.59
C GLN A 334 27.07 -30.95 -6.19
N GLY A 335 26.05 -31.64 -6.72
CA GLY A 335 26.01 -32.95 -7.35
C GLY A 335 24.93 -33.75 -6.62
N GLU A 336 23.85 -34.02 -7.32
CA GLU A 336 22.73 -34.87 -6.91
C GLU A 336 23.18 -36.32 -6.65
N GLU A 337 22.61 -36.91 -5.60
CA GLU A 337 21.99 -38.24 -5.64
C GLU A 337 20.77 -38.24 -4.71
#